data_AF-A0A8S3JKU3-F1
#
_entry.id   AF-A0A8S3JKU3-F1
#
_cell.length_a   1.000
_cell.length_b   1.000
_cell.length_c   1.000
_cell.angle_alpha   90.00
_cell.angle_beta   90.00
_cell.angle_gamma   90.00
#
_symmetry.space_group_name_H-M   'P 1'
#
loop_
_entity.id
_entity.type
_entity.pdbx_description
1 polymer ?
#
loop_
_entity_poly.entity_id
_entity_poly.type
_entity_poly.pdbx_seq_one_letter_code
_entity_poly.pdbx_strand_id
1 'polypeptide(L)'
;MSSVSTKKQPFKVADLSLAEWGRREITLAEYEMPGLMQLRKSYGPTQPLKGARVAGCLHMTVQTAVLIETLIALGAEVQWSSCNIFSTQDHAAAAIAKAGIPVYAWKGETDEEYIWCIEQTIFFGDDNKPLNIILDDGGDLTGIVRDKYPELTAAIFGISEETTT
;
A
#
# COMPACT_ATOMS: atom_id res chain seq x y z
N MET A 1 -29.18 -17.11 -8.79
CA MET A 1 -27.75 -17.39 -8.56
C MET A 1 -27.36 -16.63 -7.31
N SER A 2 -27.01 -17.34 -6.24
CA SER A 2 -26.75 -16.75 -4.93
C SER A 2 -25.48 -15.92 -5.01
N SER A 3 -25.60 -14.59 -4.94
CA SER A 3 -24.46 -13.68 -4.83
C SER A 3 -23.88 -13.85 -3.43
N VAL A 4 -22.92 -14.76 -3.30
CA VAL A 4 -22.03 -14.79 -2.13
C VAL A 4 -21.32 -13.44 -2.14
N SER A 5 -21.72 -12.54 -1.24
CA SER A 5 -20.97 -11.33 -0.94
C SER A 5 -19.64 -11.80 -0.33
N THR A 6 -18.63 -11.99 -1.17
CA THR A 6 -17.26 -12.28 -0.74
C THR A 6 -16.75 -11.02 -0.07
N LYS A 7 -16.82 -10.99 1.27
CA LYS A 7 -16.25 -9.94 2.10
C LYS A 7 -14.77 -9.76 1.74
N LYS A 8 -14.36 -8.53 1.42
CA LYS A 8 -12.98 -8.17 1.11
C LYS A 8 -12.04 -8.66 2.22
N GLN A 9 -10.94 -9.30 1.85
CA GLN A 9 -9.93 -9.73 2.82
C GLN A 9 -9.23 -8.49 3.41
N PRO A 10 -8.97 -8.42 4.73
CA PRO A 10 -8.33 -7.25 5.33
C PRO A 10 -6.88 -7.06 4.85
N PHE A 11 -6.18 -8.14 4.54
CA PHE A 11 -4.84 -8.19 3.95
C PHE A 11 -4.62 -9.61 3.38
N LYS A 12 -3.58 -9.81 2.57
CA LYS A 12 -3.07 -11.13 2.17
C LYS A 12 -1.55 -11.09 2.03
N VAL A 13 -0.87 -11.91 2.83
CA VAL A 13 0.61 -12.00 2.90
C VAL A 13 1.03 -13.46 3.02
N ALA A 14 2.30 -13.78 2.76
CA ALA A 14 2.81 -15.16 2.77
C ALA A 14 2.68 -15.83 4.16
N ASP A 15 3.20 -15.19 5.21
CA ASP A 15 3.20 -15.72 6.57
C ASP A 15 3.19 -14.59 7.60
N LEU A 16 2.09 -14.50 8.36
CA LEU A 16 1.92 -13.48 9.41
C LEU A 16 2.85 -13.72 10.62
N SER A 17 3.41 -14.92 10.79
CA SER A 17 4.34 -15.24 11.87
C SER A 17 5.65 -14.44 11.78
N LEU A 18 5.99 -13.95 10.58
CA LEU A 18 7.20 -13.16 10.32
C LEU A 18 7.11 -11.71 10.83
N ALA A 19 5.95 -11.27 11.32
CA ALA A 19 5.70 -9.88 11.67
C ALA A 19 6.65 -9.32 12.75
N GLU A 20 7.06 -10.13 13.73
CA GLU A 20 7.97 -9.68 14.78
C GLU A 20 9.38 -9.39 14.21
N TRP A 21 9.88 -10.26 13.34
CA TRP A 21 11.13 -10.03 12.62
C TRP A 21 11.01 -8.79 11.74
N GLY A 22 9.93 -8.67 10.96
CA GLY A 22 9.67 -7.50 10.14
C GLY A 22 9.66 -6.19 10.93
N ARG A 23 9.04 -6.17 12.11
CA ARG A 23 9.05 -4.98 12.97
C ARG A 23 10.45 -4.59 13.41
N ARG A 24 11.33 -5.56 13.71
CA ARG A 24 12.72 -5.29 14.10
C ARG A 24 13.49 -4.67 12.93
N GLU A 25 13.36 -5.22 11.73
CA GLU A 25 14.00 -4.67 10.51
C GLU A 25 13.50 -3.26 10.19
N ILE A 26 12.18 -3.03 10.27
CA ILE A 26 11.58 -1.69 10.09
C ILE A 26 12.17 -0.70 11.10
N THR A 27 12.26 -1.09 12.38
CA THR A 27 12.84 -0.24 13.43
C THR A 27 14.30 0.11 13.13
N LEU A 28 15.09 -0.82 12.58
CA LEU A 28 16.46 -0.54 12.14
C LEU A 28 16.49 0.41 10.95
N ALA A 29 15.62 0.19 9.95
CA ALA A 29 15.52 1.05 8.78
C ALA A 29 15.10 2.49 9.12
N GLU A 30 14.28 2.70 10.15
CA GLU A 30 13.93 4.04 10.63
C GLU A 30 15.16 4.88 11.02
N TYR A 31 16.21 4.26 11.60
CA TYR A 31 17.46 4.96 11.91
C TYR A 31 18.24 5.40 10.65
N GLU A 32 18.11 4.64 9.56
CA GLU A 32 18.77 4.92 8.28
C GLU A 32 17.91 5.78 7.33
N MET A 33 16.70 6.16 7.73
CA MET A 33 15.77 6.96 6.94
C MET A 33 15.42 8.30 7.63
N PRO A 34 16.42 9.15 7.96
CA PRO A 34 16.20 10.36 8.75
C PRO A 34 15.26 11.37 8.07
N GLY A 35 15.20 11.38 6.74
CA GLY A 35 14.26 12.23 6.00
C GLY A 35 12.80 11.92 6.31
N LEU A 36 12.41 10.64 6.25
CA LEU A 36 11.05 10.21 6.59
C LEU A 36 10.74 10.46 8.08
N MET A 37 11.70 10.20 8.96
CA MET A 37 11.52 10.44 10.40
C MET A 37 11.32 11.94 10.69
N GLN A 38 12.05 12.81 9.99
CA GLN A 38 11.87 14.25 10.10
C GLN A 38 10.50 14.71 9.56
N LEU A 39 9.99 14.11 8.49
CA LEU A 39 8.63 14.38 7.99
C LEU A 39 7.57 14.00 9.03
N ARG A 40 7.66 12.80 9.62
CA ARG A 40 6.77 12.36 10.71
C ARG A 40 6.78 13.35 11.86
N LYS A 41 7.97 13.79 12.30
CA LYS A 41 8.13 14.76 13.39
C LYS A 41 7.54 16.13 13.06
N SER A 42 7.75 16.62 11.84
CA SER A 42 7.38 17.98 11.45
C SER A 42 5.88 18.11 11.13
N TYR A 43 5.30 17.10 10.49
CA TYR A 43 3.96 17.15 9.93
C TYR A 43 2.96 16.19 10.59
N GLY A 44 3.43 15.29 11.46
CA GLY A 44 2.55 14.44 12.26
C GLY A 44 1.51 15.25 13.06
N PRO A 45 1.85 16.34 13.76
CA PRO A 45 0.85 17.13 14.48
C PRO A 45 -0.21 17.79 13.60
N THR A 46 0.13 18.16 12.36
CA THR A 46 -0.77 18.88 11.45
C THR A 46 -1.61 17.95 10.57
N GLN A 47 -1.23 16.68 10.45
CA GLN A 47 -1.94 15.66 9.68
C GLN A 47 -2.30 16.13 8.25
N PRO A 48 -1.33 16.57 7.43
CA PRO A 48 -1.62 17.19 6.14
C PRO A 48 -2.30 16.26 5.14
N LEU A 49 -2.18 14.94 5.32
CA LEU A 49 -2.79 13.93 4.45
C LEU A 49 -4.14 13.45 4.96
N LYS A 50 -4.72 14.10 5.97
CA LYS A 50 -6.04 13.73 6.50
C LYS A 50 -7.11 13.74 5.38
N GLY A 51 -7.75 12.59 5.19
CA GLY A 51 -8.77 12.38 4.14
C GLY A 51 -8.22 11.88 2.81
N ALA A 52 -6.89 11.75 2.68
CA ALA A 52 -6.27 11.02 1.58
C ALA A 52 -6.49 9.51 1.77
N ARG A 53 -6.81 8.84 0.66
CA ARG A 53 -6.94 7.39 0.50
C ARG A 53 -5.95 6.99 -0.58
N VAL A 54 -4.75 6.66 -0.12
CA VAL A 54 -3.57 6.41 -0.96
C VAL A 54 -3.52 4.92 -1.30
N ALA A 55 -3.71 4.61 -2.58
CA ALA A 55 -3.38 3.30 -3.12
C ALA A 55 -1.91 3.33 -3.58
N GLY A 56 -1.08 2.48 -2.97
CA GLY A 56 0.33 2.35 -3.32
C GLY A 56 0.59 1.06 -4.10
N CYS A 57 1.28 1.17 -5.22
CA CYS A 57 1.80 0.05 -6.00
C CYS A 57 3.31 0.25 -6.17
N LEU A 58 4.07 -0.23 -5.19
CA LEU A 58 5.53 -0.08 -5.11
C LEU A 58 6.08 -1.28 -4.35
N HIS A 59 7.29 -1.73 -4.68
CA HIS A 59 7.97 -2.86 -4.03
C HIS A 59 7.70 -2.94 -2.52
N MET A 60 7.10 -4.03 -2.05
CA MET A 60 6.75 -4.20 -0.64
C MET A 60 7.98 -4.63 0.19
N THR A 61 8.84 -3.66 0.51
CA THR A 61 10.10 -3.84 1.25
C THR A 61 10.04 -3.26 2.66
N VAL A 62 11.10 -3.48 3.46
CA VAL A 62 11.30 -2.82 4.76
C VAL A 62 11.30 -1.29 4.63
N GLN A 63 11.94 -0.73 3.61
CA GLN A 63 11.99 0.73 3.40
C GLN A 63 10.61 1.28 3.03
N THR A 64 9.89 0.56 2.18
CA THR A 64 8.51 0.91 1.81
C THR A 64 7.58 0.83 3.01
N ALA A 65 7.78 -0.11 3.94
CA ALA A 65 7.03 -0.14 5.19
C ALA A 65 7.24 1.15 6.02
N VAL A 66 8.45 1.71 6.06
CA VAL A 66 8.72 3.02 6.69
C VAL A 66 7.98 4.16 5.96
N LEU A 67 7.92 4.12 4.62
CA LEU A 67 7.13 5.07 3.82
C LEU A 67 5.63 4.97 4.14
N ILE A 68 5.06 3.77 4.12
CA ILE A 68 3.65 3.51 4.43
C ILE A 68 3.28 4.08 5.81
N GLU A 69 4.05 3.74 6.83
CA GLU A 69 3.81 4.22 8.18
C GLU A 69 4.00 5.74 8.31
N THR A 70 4.84 6.35 7.46
CA THR A 70 4.97 7.81 7.38
C THR A 70 3.70 8.46 6.81
N LEU A 71 3.15 7.92 5.72
CA LEU A 71 1.90 8.43 5.14
C LEU A 71 0.75 8.37 6.15
N ILE A 72 0.63 7.26 6.87
CA ILE A 72 -0.36 7.09 7.94
C ILE A 72 -0.09 8.05 9.09
N ALA A 73 1.17 8.20 9.52
CA ALA A 73 1.54 9.17 10.55
C ALA A 73 1.25 10.61 10.15
N LEU A 74 1.09 10.91 8.85
CA LEU A 74 0.67 12.21 8.31
C LEU A 74 -0.85 12.30 8.05
N GLY A 75 -1.62 11.26 8.38
CA GLY A 75 -3.08 11.25 8.38
C GLY A 75 -3.77 10.55 7.21
N ALA A 76 -3.01 9.90 6.32
CA ALA A 76 -3.59 9.15 5.21
C ALA A 76 -4.20 7.80 5.65
N GLU A 77 -5.25 7.39 4.96
CA GLU A 77 -5.64 5.98 4.85
C GLU A 77 -4.83 5.35 3.71
N VAL A 78 -4.23 4.19 3.94
CA VAL A 78 -3.30 3.57 2.98
C VAL A 78 -3.69 2.11 2.73
N GLN A 79 -3.67 1.70 1.46
CA GLN A 79 -3.70 0.29 1.05
C GLN A 79 -2.57 0.04 0.05
N TRP A 80 -1.95 -1.13 0.11
CA TRP A 80 -0.70 -1.38 -0.62
C TRP A 80 -0.65 -2.72 -1.35
N SER A 81 -0.05 -2.70 -2.55
CA SER A 81 0.40 -3.87 -3.31
C SER A 81 1.84 -3.68 -3.75
N SER A 82 2.52 -4.78 -4.08
CA SER A 82 3.84 -4.72 -4.71
C SER A 82 3.69 -4.39 -6.20
N CYS A 83 4.69 -3.75 -6.82
CA CYS A 83 4.79 -3.53 -8.27
C CYS A 83 5.62 -4.61 -8.99
N ASN A 84 6.10 -5.63 -8.26
CA ASN A 84 6.84 -6.75 -8.86
C ASN A 84 6.69 -8.03 -8.05
N ILE A 85 6.34 -9.12 -8.74
CA ILE A 85 6.03 -10.44 -8.18
C ILE A 85 7.15 -11.08 -7.34
N PHE A 86 8.41 -10.65 -7.48
CA PHE A 86 9.54 -11.20 -6.72
C PHE A 86 10.15 -10.24 -5.70
N SER A 87 9.71 -8.98 -5.68
CA SER A 87 10.35 -7.92 -4.90
C SER A 87 9.90 -7.87 -3.44
N THR A 88 8.75 -8.45 -3.12
CA THR A 88 8.20 -8.44 -1.76
C THR A 88 9.17 -9.09 -0.77
N GLN A 89 9.36 -8.40 0.36
CA GLN A 89 10.02 -8.93 1.54
C GLN A 89 8.93 -9.36 2.52
N ASP A 90 8.66 -10.66 2.60
CA ASP A 90 7.46 -11.18 3.29
C ASP A 90 7.38 -10.79 4.77
N HIS A 91 8.51 -10.64 5.45
CA HIS A 91 8.56 -10.16 6.84
C HIS A 91 8.10 -8.70 6.96
N ALA A 92 8.45 -7.83 6.01
CA ALA A 92 7.98 -6.45 5.98
C ALA A 92 6.46 -6.40 5.72
N ALA A 93 5.98 -7.17 4.74
CA ALA A 93 4.54 -7.29 4.45
C ALA A 93 3.77 -7.81 5.69
N ALA A 94 4.29 -8.83 6.37
CA ALA A 94 3.69 -9.37 7.60
C ALA A 94 3.63 -8.33 8.72
N ALA A 95 4.67 -7.50 8.89
CA ALA A 95 4.68 -6.44 9.90
C ALA A 95 3.65 -5.34 9.63
N ILE A 96 3.48 -4.95 8.35
CA ILE A 96 2.45 -4.00 7.91
C ILE A 96 1.04 -4.57 8.11
N ALA A 97 0.82 -5.82 7.71
CA ALA A 97 -0.44 -6.53 7.94
C ALA A 97 -0.78 -6.62 9.44
N LYS A 98 0.21 -6.96 10.28
CA LYS A 98 0.03 -7.05 11.75
C LYS A 98 -0.28 -5.71 12.39
N ALA A 99 0.19 -4.60 11.81
CA ALA A 99 -0.16 -3.24 12.22
C ALA A 99 -1.60 -2.84 11.83
N GLY A 100 -2.35 -3.70 11.14
CA GLY A 100 -3.72 -3.46 10.73
C GLY A 100 -3.86 -2.68 9.42
N ILE A 101 -2.78 -2.57 8.65
CA ILE A 101 -2.75 -1.85 7.38
C ILE A 101 -3.04 -2.84 6.25
N PRO A 102 -4.01 -2.57 5.35
CA PRO A 102 -4.30 -3.46 4.23
C PRO A 102 -3.12 -3.54 3.26
N VAL A 103 -2.49 -4.71 3.21
CA VAL A 103 -1.40 -5.04 2.30
C VAL A 103 -1.71 -6.36 1.60
N TYR A 104 -1.54 -6.39 0.29
CA TYR A 104 -1.78 -7.54 -0.57
C TYR A 104 -0.50 -7.76 -1.36
N ALA A 105 0.43 -8.51 -0.76
CA ALA A 105 1.75 -8.72 -1.34
C ALA A 105 2.42 -9.95 -0.73
N TRP A 106 3.02 -10.79 -1.56
CA TRP A 106 3.96 -11.84 -1.16
C TRP A 106 5.02 -12.08 -2.23
N LYS A 107 6.12 -12.72 -1.87
CA LYS A 107 7.16 -13.10 -2.82
C LYS A 107 6.70 -14.32 -3.63
N GLY A 108 6.82 -14.24 -4.96
CA GLY A 108 6.48 -15.33 -5.87
C GLY A 108 5.00 -15.39 -6.24
N GLU A 109 4.34 -14.23 -6.34
CA GLU A 109 2.99 -14.12 -6.92
C GLU A 109 2.95 -14.65 -8.36
N THR A 110 1.82 -15.21 -8.77
CA THR A 110 1.51 -15.37 -10.22
C THR A 110 1.05 -14.05 -10.82
N ASP A 111 1.02 -13.95 -12.15
CA ASP A 111 0.53 -12.75 -12.84
C ASP A 111 -0.94 -12.43 -12.48
N GLU A 112 -1.78 -13.45 -12.30
CA GLU A 112 -3.17 -13.25 -11.86
C GLU A 112 -3.26 -12.75 -10.43
N GLU A 113 -2.41 -13.26 -9.54
CA GLU A 113 -2.34 -12.84 -8.15
C GLU A 113 -1.85 -11.39 -8.03
N TYR A 114 -0.85 -11.02 -8.84
CA TYR A 114 -0.32 -9.66 -8.93
C TYR A 114 -1.43 -8.65 -9.26
N ILE A 115 -2.18 -8.88 -10.34
CA ILE A 115 -3.30 -8.01 -10.74
C ILE A 115 -4.39 -7.99 -9.67
N TRP A 116 -4.70 -9.15 -9.07
CA TRP A 116 -5.68 -9.24 -7.98
C TRP A 116 -5.26 -8.38 -6.78
N CYS A 117 -3.98 -8.39 -6.40
CA CYS A 117 -3.42 -7.59 -5.32
C CYS A 117 -3.62 -6.10 -5.57
N ILE A 118 -3.30 -5.62 -6.78
CA ILE A 118 -3.50 -4.21 -7.15
C ILE A 118 -4.98 -3.83 -7.04
N GLU A 119 -5.89 -4.66 -7.55
CA GLU A 119 -7.33 -4.40 -7.49
C GLU A 119 -7.87 -4.32 -6.04
N GLN A 120 -7.25 -5.04 -5.10
CA GLN A 120 -7.64 -4.94 -3.68
C GLN A 120 -7.33 -3.56 -3.08
N THR A 121 -6.42 -2.79 -3.66
CA THR A 121 -6.03 -1.47 -3.14
C THR A 121 -6.98 -0.33 -3.54
N ILE A 122 -7.87 -0.57 -4.51
CA ILE A 122 -8.66 0.48 -5.17
C ILE A 122 -9.78 1.05 -4.28
N PHE A 123 -10.40 0.22 -3.45
CA PHE A 123 -11.55 0.60 -2.61
C PHE A 123 -11.23 0.49 -1.13
N PHE A 124 -11.66 1.47 -0.34
CA PHE A 124 -11.34 1.66 1.07
C PHE A 124 -12.59 1.54 1.93
N GLY A 125 -12.42 0.98 3.13
CA GLY A 125 -13.49 0.85 4.13
C GLY A 125 -14.63 -0.08 3.72
N ASP A 126 -15.59 -0.24 4.63
CA ASP A 126 -16.79 -1.08 4.40
C ASP A 126 -17.77 -0.44 3.39
N ASP A 127 -17.67 0.87 3.16
CA ASP A 127 -18.49 1.62 2.22
C ASP A 127 -17.85 1.75 0.82
N ASN A 128 -16.75 1.02 0.57
CA ASN A 128 -16.06 0.96 -0.72
C ASN A 128 -15.76 2.34 -1.33
N LYS A 129 -15.24 3.27 -0.51
CA LYS A 129 -14.79 4.56 -1.04
C LYS A 129 -13.62 4.34 -2.00
N PRO A 130 -13.64 4.90 -3.22
CA PRO A 130 -12.51 4.76 -4.12
C PRO A 130 -11.29 5.52 -3.60
N LEU A 131 -10.10 5.06 -3.97
CA LEU A 131 -8.86 5.79 -3.79
C LEU A 131 -8.98 7.23 -4.36
N ASN A 132 -8.21 8.16 -3.81
CA ASN A 132 -8.13 9.52 -4.35
C ASN A 132 -6.69 10.02 -4.52
N ILE A 133 -5.68 9.20 -4.20
CA ILE A 133 -4.27 9.44 -4.53
C ILE A 133 -3.66 8.11 -4.97
N ILE A 134 -2.86 8.15 -6.02
CA ILE A 134 -2.03 7.02 -6.48
C ILE A 134 -0.56 7.32 -6.18
N LEU A 135 0.13 6.33 -5.63
CA LEU A 135 1.60 6.30 -5.54
C LEU A 135 2.05 5.04 -6.27
N ASP A 136 2.72 5.23 -7.41
CA ASP A 136 2.99 4.17 -8.39
C ASP A 136 4.49 4.06 -8.70
N ASP A 137 4.90 2.86 -9.09
CA ASP A 137 6.25 2.54 -9.55
C ASP A 137 6.13 1.57 -10.73
N GLY A 138 6.23 2.10 -11.94
CA GLY A 138 6.10 1.37 -13.21
C GLY A 138 4.75 1.55 -13.92
N GLY A 139 3.80 2.27 -13.32
CA GLY A 139 2.55 2.69 -13.95
C GLY A 139 1.43 1.65 -14.03
N ASP A 140 1.57 0.47 -13.42
CA ASP A 140 0.58 -0.62 -13.50
C ASP A 140 -0.72 -0.27 -12.77
N LEU A 141 -0.66 0.30 -11.57
CA LEU A 141 -1.86 0.73 -10.85
C LEU A 141 -2.58 1.85 -11.60
N THR A 142 -1.81 2.82 -12.11
CA THR A 142 -2.32 3.89 -12.96
C THR A 142 -3.01 3.33 -14.22
N GLY A 143 -2.38 2.36 -14.89
CA GLY A 143 -2.94 1.68 -16.06
C GLY A 143 -4.24 0.95 -15.74
N ILE A 144 -4.26 0.15 -14.67
CA ILE A 144 -5.45 -0.58 -14.23
C ILE A 144 -6.60 0.36 -13.91
N VAL A 145 -6.35 1.45 -13.17
CA VAL A 145 -7.38 2.43 -12.84
C VAL A 145 -7.90 3.12 -14.11
N ARG A 146 -7.02 3.57 -15.00
CA ARG A 146 -7.40 4.22 -16.26
C ARG A 146 -8.23 3.30 -17.15
N ASP A 147 -7.82 2.04 -17.29
CA ASP A 147 -8.35 1.15 -18.32
C ASP A 147 -9.57 0.34 -17.83
N LYS A 148 -9.61 -0.04 -16.54
CA LYS A 148 -10.71 -0.83 -15.96
C LYS A 148 -11.68 -0.01 -15.11
N TYR A 149 -11.24 1.09 -14.51
CA TYR A 149 -12.04 1.94 -13.61
C TYR A 149 -12.01 3.42 -14.02
N PRO A 150 -12.22 3.77 -15.30
CA PRO A 150 -12.05 5.12 -15.80
C PRO A 150 -12.93 6.15 -15.06
N GLU A 151 -14.08 5.72 -14.53
CA GLU A 151 -14.98 6.56 -13.74
C GLU A 151 -14.36 7.09 -12.44
N LEU A 152 -13.35 6.40 -11.89
CA LEU A 152 -12.69 6.80 -10.65
C LEU A 152 -11.71 7.95 -10.86
N THR A 153 -11.22 8.16 -12.09
CA THR A 153 -10.20 9.17 -12.41
C THR A 153 -10.64 10.59 -12.02
N ALA A 154 -11.94 10.90 -12.09
CA ALA A 154 -12.48 12.20 -11.69
C ALA A 154 -12.34 12.51 -10.19
N ALA A 155 -12.18 11.48 -9.35
CA ALA A 155 -12.04 11.60 -7.90
C ALA A 155 -10.58 11.57 -7.42
N ILE A 156 -9.62 11.31 -8.32
CA ILE A 156 -8.19 11.21 -8.00
C ILE A 156 -7.56 12.61 -8.06
N PHE A 157 -6.98 13.04 -6.95
CA PHE A 157 -6.35 14.36 -6.83
C PHE A 157 -4.95 14.42 -7.46
N GLY A 158 -4.27 13.29 -7.56
CA GLY A 158 -2.94 13.24 -8.16
C GLY A 158 -2.34 11.83 -8.17
N ILE A 159 -1.28 11.72 -8.96
CA ILE A 159 -0.44 10.53 -9.14
C ILE A 159 1.00 10.97 -8.90
N SER A 160 1.74 10.20 -8.09
CA SER A 160 3.20 10.29 -8.00
C SER A 160 3.78 9.00 -8.58
N GLU A 161 4.63 9.13 -9.59
CA GLU A 161 5.30 8.01 -10.27
C GLU A 161 6.79 8.05 -9.94
N GLU A 162 7.34 6.92 -9.48
CA GLU A 162 8.72 6.84 -8.97
C GLU A 162 9.75 6.64 -10.10
N THR A 163 9.40 5.92 -11.17
CA THR A 163 10.40 5.42 -12.13
C THR A 163 10.27 6.02 -13.54
N THR A 164 11.26 5.74 -14.40
CA THR A 164 11.42 6.41 -15.70
C THR A 164 10.61 5.79 -16.85
N THR A 165 10.30 4.49 -16.74
CA THR A 165 9.78 3.52 -17.74
C THR A 165 9.69 3.92 -19.21
#